data_AF-A0AAN6SL29-F1
#
_entry.id   AF-A0AAN6SL29-F1
#
_cell.length_a   1.000
_cell.length_b   1.000
_cell.length_c   1.000
_cell.angle_alpha   90.00
_cell.angle_beta   90.00
_cell.angle_gamma   90.00
#
_symmetry.space_group_name_H-M   'P 1'
#
loop_
_entity.id
_entity.type
_entity.pdbx_description
1 polymer ?
#
loop_
_entity_poly.entity_id
_entity_poly.type
_entity_poly.pdbx_seq_one_letter_code
_entity_poly.pdbx_strand_id
1 'polypeptide(L)'
;MSSTTTLQPQKQHRGSLKTADPPTAPNFPLSGVFEHRKRFEGHIDEVIAGRRQYTPLLPQHIASRLIHNSFDAIIAEHPLLDLPIFAALLDEQYAALVNAVLALALRFKTAPGAERELAAYPRAYYRNAATALPELLLQDPRSVRSVQALLAIALYARDVSGSRAAAVIMLTAGASLQIEMLQQGLRHGSLLLLDAAEEAQLGRAYGVACALETFVAQRYGLCPLLDGSGG
;
A
#
# COMPACT_ATOMS: atom_id res chain seq x y z
N MET A 1 -20.09 -52.59 -36.61
CA MET A 1 -20.97 -51.89 -37.57
C MET A 1 -20.62 -50.42 -37.50
N SER A 2 -19.77 -49.97 -38.42
CA SER A 2 -19.17 -48.64 -38.43
C SER A 2 -20.10 -47.66 -39.15
N SER A 3 -20.47 -46.56 -38.50
CA SER A 3 -21.22 -45.47 -39.13
C SER A 3 -20.29 -44.29 -39.38
N THR A 4 -19.98 -44.06 -40.65
CA THR A 4 -19.20 -42.93 -41.15
C THR A 4 -20.14 -41.77 -41.42
N THR A 5 -19.99 -40.66 -40.70
CA THR A 5 -20.74 -39.41 -40.95
C THR A 5 -19.88 -38.46 -41.77
N THR A 6 -20.31 -38.21 -43.01
CA THR A 6 -19.71 -37.27 -43.97
C THR A 6 -20.20 -35.85 -43.68
N LEU A 7 -19.28 -34.94 -43.31
CA LEU A 7 -19.55 -33.51 -43.17
C LEU A 7 -19.18 -32.77 -44.47
N GLN A 8 -20.17 -32.11 -45.08
CA GLN A 8 -19.98 -31.15 -46.18
C GLN A 8 -19.44 -29.81 -45.66
N PRO A 9 -18.56 -29.13 -46.41
CA PRO A 9 -18.10 -27.79 -46.05
C PRO A 9 -19.11 -26.71 -46.48
N GLN A 10 -19.58 -25.96 -45.49
CA GLN A 10 -20.45 -24.79 -45.64
C GLN A 10 -19.62 -23.59 -46.10
N LYS A 11 -19.98 -22.99 -47.24
CA LYS A 11 -19.36 -21.77 -47.78
C LYS A 11 -19.65 -20.58 -46.86
N GLN A 12 -18.62 -20.07 -46.18
CA GLN A 12 -18.69 -18.80 -45.44
C GLN A 12 -18.48 -17.61 -46.40
N HIS A 13 -19.46 -16.70 -46.42
CA HIS A 13 -19.37 -15.41 -47.07
C HIS A 13 -18.34 -14.52 -46.34
N ARG A 14 -17.32 -14.08 -47.09
CA ARG A 14 -16.29 -13.14 -46.67
C ARG A 14 -16.86 -11.71 -46.70
N GLY A 15 -17.38 -11.24 -45.57
CA GLY A 15 -17.71 -9.83 -45.36
C GLY A 15 -16.43 -9.00 -45.29
N SER A 16 -16.29 -8.05 -46.20
CA SER A 16 -15.18 -7.10 -46.24
C SER A 16 -15.36 -6.07 -45.13
N LEU A 17 -14.59 -6.19 -44.05
CA LEU A 17 -14.47 -5.17 -43.01
C LEU A 17 -13.61 -4.03 -43.58
N LYS A 18 -14.27 -2.90 -43.89
CA LYS A 18 -13.61 -1.61 -44.11
C LYS A 18 -12.84 -1.25 -42.83
N THR A 19 -11.52 -1.21 -42.94
CA THR A 19 -10.61 -0.64 -41.95
C THR A 19 -10.95 0.83 -41.74
N ALA A 20 -11.59 1.13 -40.61
CA ALA A 20 -11.66 2.48 -40.09
C ALA A 20 -10.28 2.84 -39.53
N ASP A 21 -9.78 4.03 -39.87
CA ASP A 21 -8.52 4.55 -39.36
C ASP A 21 -8.51 4.51 -37.83
N PRO A 22 -7.40 4.08 -37.20
CA PRO A 22 -7.30 4.07 -35.75
C PRO A 22 -7.43 5.51 -35.22
N PRO A 23 -8.17 5.72 -34.10
CA PRO A 23 -8.26 7.03 -33.49
C PRO A 23 -6.85 7.52 -33.18
N THR A 24 -6.48 8.66 -33.77
CA THR A 24 -5.19 9.32 -33.57
C THR A 24 -5.00 9.51 -32.07
N ALA A 25 -3.99 8.86 -31.50
CA ALA A 25 -3.67 9.00 -30.10
C ALA A 25 -3.49 10.48 -29.76
N PRO A 26 -4.08 10.99 -28.67
CA PRO A 26 -3.87 12.36 -28.25
C PRO A 26 -2.37 12.63 -28.10
N ASN A 27 -1.87 13.62 -28.84
CA ASN A 27 -0.51 14.12 -28.75
C ASN A 27 -0.30 14.75 -27.37
N PHE A 28 0.09 13.94 -26.39
CA PHE A 28 0.55 14.44 -25.11
C PHE A 28 1.98 14.96 -25.29
N PRO A 29 2.25 16.26 -25.07
CA PRO A 29 3.62 16.76 -25.09
C PRO A 29 4.36 16.18 -23.88
N LEU A 30 5.12 15.12 -24.12
CA LEU A 30 5.88 14.40 -23.09
C LEU A 30 7.05 15.24 -22.52
N SER A 31 7.40 16.36 -23.13
CA SER A 31 8.58 17.17 -22.76
C SER A 31 8.55 17.67 -21.31
N GLY A 32 7.38 18.02 -20.78
CA GLY A 32 7.23 18.46 -19.38
C GLY A 32 7.33 17.34 -18.36
N VAL A 33 6.86 16.13 -18.69
CA VAL A 33 6.82 14.98 -17.77
C VAL A 33 8.24 14.53 -17.41
N PHE A 34 9.17 14.59 -18.36
CA PHE A 34 10.57 14.24 -18.13
C PHE A 34 11.30 15.25 -17.24
N GLU A 35 10.93 16.53 -17.25
CA GLU A 35 11.50 17.51 -16.31
C GLU A 35 11.07 17.25 -14.88
N HIS A 36 9.79 16.92 -14.65
CA HIS A 36 9.28 16.61 -13.31
C HIS A 36 9.96 15.37 -12.73
N ARG A 37 10.23 14.36 -13.56
CA ARG A 37 11.02 13.17 -13.19
C ARG A 37 12.44 13.56 -12.75
N LYS A 38 13.19 14.30 -13.58
CA LYS A 38 14.57 14.70 -13.24
C LYS A 38 14.66 15.53 -11.98
N ARG A 39 13.71 16.47 -11.76
CA ARG A 39 13.66 17.27 -10.52
C ARG A 39 13.36 16.40 -9.30
N PHE A 40 12.46 15.45 -9.43
CA PHE A 40 12.13 14.53 -8.34
C PHE A 40 13.30 13.60 -8.00
N GLU A 41 13.97 13.04 -9.01
CA GLU A 41 15.17 12.22 -8.84
C GLU A 41 16.29 13.04 -8.16
N GLY A 42 16.53 14.28 -8.62
CA GLY A 42 17.50 15.17 -7.96
C GLY A 42 17.16 15.47 -6.50
N HIS A 43 15.87 15.61 -6.15
CA HIS A 43 15.45 15.76 -4.76
C HIS A 43 15.66 14.48 -3.93
N ILE A 44 15.43 13.29 -4.50
CA ILE A 44 15.73 12.02 -3.83
C ILE A 44 17.23 11.92 -3.52
N ASP A 45 18.07 12.27 -4.49
CA ASP A 45 19.52 12.24 -4.32
C ASP A 45 20.00 13.23 -3.24
N GLU A 46 19.39 14.42 -3.14
CA GLU A 46 19.65 15.37 -2.05
C GLU A 46 19.25 14.84 -0.67
N VAL A 47 18.11 14.13 -0.57
CA VAL A 47 17.66 13.48 0.67
C VAL A 47 18.62 12.34 1.05
N ILE A 48 19.04 11.53 0.07
CA ILE A 48 20.04 10.48 0.27
C ILE A 48 21.36 11.07 0.75
N ALA A 49 21.76 12.21 0.20
CA ALA A 49 22.97 12.95 0.58
C ALA A 49 22.84 13.70 1.92
N GLY A 50 21.74 13.53 2.66
CA GLY A 50 21.53 14.10 4.00
C GLY A 50 21.21 15.60 4.01
N ARG A 51 20.91 16.21 2.86
CA ARG A 51 20.62 17.66 2.75
C ARG A 51 19.16 18.00 3.02
N ARG A 52 18.27 17.01 3.06
CA ARG A 52 16.83 17.14 3.37
C ARG A 52 16.36 15.96 4.22
N GLN A 53 15.45 16.21 5.19
CA GLN A 53 14.87 15.16 6.05
C GLN A 53 13.79 14.32 5.34
N TYR A 54 13.03 14.94 4.44
CA TYR A 54 11.91 14.29 3.74
C TYR A 54 12.04 14.43 2.22
N THR A 55 11.66 13.38 1.51
CA THR A 55 11.46 13.47 0.05
C THR A 55 10.20 14.28 -0.22
N PRO A 56 10.24 15.28 -1.11
CA PRO A 56 9.05 16.04 -1.47
C PRO A 56 7.96 15.12 -2.02
N LEU A 57 6.73 15.44 -1.67
CA LEU A 57 5.56 14.61 -1.98
C LEU A 57 5.00 14.99 -3.37
N LEU A 58 4.25 14.06 -3.95
CA LEU A 58 3.42 14.33 -5.12
C LEU A 58 2.45 15.47 -4.79
N PRO A 59 2.15 16.37 -5.75
CA PRO A 59 1.06 17.31 -5.59
C PRO A 59 -0.22 16.61 -5.14
N GLN A 60 -0.95 17.20 -4.19
CA GLN A 60 -2.12 16.60 -3.54
C GLN A 60 -3.15 16.04 -4.53
N HIS A 61 -3.42 16.73 -5.63
CA HIS A 61 -4.34 16.26 -6.67
C HIS A 61 -3.85 14.98 -7.37
N ILE A 62 -2.53 14.80 -7.51
CA ILE A 62 -1.94 13.57 -8.06
C ILE A 62 -2.01 12.45 -7.03
N ALA A 63 -1.66 12.72 -5.77
CA ALA A 63 -1.75 11.75 -4.68
C ALA A 63 -3.20 11.25 -4.52
N SER A 64 -4.17 12.16 -4.50
CA SER A 64 -5.60 11.84 -4.42
C SER A 64 -6.04 10.95 -5.57
N ARG A 65 -5.69 11.33 -6.81
CA ARG A 65 -6.05 10.53 -7.99
C ARG A 65 -5.38 9.15 -8.00
N LEU A 66 -4.12 9.07 -7.58
CA LEU A 66 -3.40 7.80 -7.44
C LEU A 66 -4.13 6.90 -6.45
N ILE A 67 -4.50 7.43 -5.29
CA ILE A 67 -5.18 6.68 -4.24
C ILE A 67 -6.54 6.21 -4.72
N HIS A 68 -7.40 7.08 -5.24
CA HIS A 68 -8.70 6.69 -5.77
C HIS A 68 -8.61 5.60 -6.85
N ASN A 69 -7.58 5.63 -7.70
CA ASN A 69 -7.40 4.64 -8.76
C ASN A 69 -6.80 3.31 -8.29
N SER A 70 -6.18 3.28 -7.11
CA SER A 70 -5.37 2.16 -6.63
C SER A 70 -5.93 1.53 -5.37
N PHE A 71 -6.83 2.21 -4.66
CA PHE A 71 -7.27 1.85 -3.33
C PHE A 71 -7.87 0.44 -3.27
N ASP A 72 -8.77 0.12 -4.19
CA ASP A 72 -9.43 -1.20 -4.24
C ASP A 72 -8.42 -2.33 -4.39
N ALA A 73 -7.37 -2.13 -5.20
CA ALA A 73 -6.31 -3.12 -5.38
C ALA A 73 -5.45 -3.30 -4.11
N ILE A 74 -5.12 -2.20 -3.42
CA ILE A 74 -4.33 -2.23 -2.18
C ILE A 74 -5.13 -2.91 -1.05
N ILE A 75 -6.40 -2.54 -0.90
CA ILE A 75 -7.29 -3.03 0.15
C ILE A 75 -7.74 -4.47 -0.08
N ALA A 76 -7.89 -4.90 -1.34
CA ALA A 76 -8.21 -6.28 -1.66
C ALA A 76 -7.19 -7.27 -1.09
N GLU A 77 -5.91 -6.90 -1.09
CA GLU A 77 -4.86 -7.73 -0.47
C GLU A 77 -4.78 -7.49 1.05
N HIS A 78 -4.91 -6.24 1.49
CA HIS A 78 -4.69 -5.84 2.87
C HIS A 78 -5.76 -4.82 3.33
N PRO A 79 -6.89 -5.27 3.90
CA PRO A 79 -8.00 -4.41 4.25
C PRO A 79 -7.71 -3.63 5.54
N LEU A 80 -6.78 -2.66 5.46
CA LEU A 80 -6.24 -1.96 6.62
C LEU A 80 -7.03 -0.69 6.97
N LEU A 81 -7.63 -0.03 5.97
CA LEU A 81 -8.28 1.28 6.08
C LEU A 81 -9.44 1.41 5.08
N ASP A 82 -10.35 2.35 5.35
CA ASP A 82 -11.44 2.71 4.44
C ASP A 82 -11.06 3.96 3.62
N LEU A 83 -11.49 3.99 2.35
CA LEU A 83 -11.16 5.08 1.42
C LEU A 83 -11.59 6.45 1.94
N PRO A 84 -12.83 6.66 2.44
CA PRO A 84 -13.25 7.99 2.90
C PRO A 84 -12.38 8.49 4.06
N ILE A 85 -12.01 7.58 4.96
CA ILE A 85 -11.22 7.93 6.14
C ILE A 85 -9.79 8.26 5.72
N PHE A 86 -9.20 7.46 4.84
CA PHE A 86 -7.86 7.74 4.32
C PHE A 86 -7.81 9.01 3.46
N ALA A 87 -8.85 9.28 2.66
CA ALA A 87 -8.92 10.49 1.84
C ALA A 87 -8.92 11.77 2.70
N ALA A 88 -9.57 11.74 3.87
CA ALA A 88 -9.52 12.84 4.83
C ALA A 88 -8.12 13.06 5.43
N LEU A 89 -7.27 12.03 5.43
CA LEU A 89 -5.88 12.11 5.91
C LEU A 89 -4.91 12.62 4.84
N LEU A 90 -5.30 12.69 3.57
CA LEU A 90 -4.37 13.10 2.50
C LEU A 90 -3.86 14.53 2.63
N ASP A 91 -4.55 15.37 3.40
CA ASP A 91 -4.13 16.73 3.73
C ASP A 91 -2.96 16.71 4.73
N GLU A 92 -2.80 15.63 5.51
CA GLU A 92 -1.69 15.38 6.41
C GLU A 92 -0.49 14.78 5.64
N GLN A 93 0.05 15.57 4.71
CA GLN A 93 1.06 15.16 3.75
C GLN A 93 2.28 14.41 4.33
N TYR A 94 2.71 14.74 5.55
CA TYR A 94 3.85 14.09 6.22
C TYR A 94 3.48 13.01 7.25
N ALA A 95 2.20 12.68 7.38
CA ALA A 95 1.78 11.60 8.27
C ALA A 95 2.40 10.27 7.81
N ALA A 96 2.87 9.49 8.79
CA ALA A 96 3.53 8.21 8.54
C ALA A 96 2.63 7.24 7.76
N LEU A 97 1.34 7.18 8.13
CA LEU A 97 0.34 6.35 7.47
C LEU A 97 0.14 6.75 6.01
N VAL A 98 -0.04 8.03 5.72
CA VAL A 98 -0.23 8.56 4.36
C VAL A 98 0.93 8.18 3.46
N ASN A 99 2.16 8.40 3.95
CA ASN A 99 3.37 8.04 3.20
C ASN A 99 3.49 6.52 2.99
N ALA A 100 3.16 5.70 3.98
CA ALA A 100 3.20 4.25 3.84
C ALA A 100 2.20 3.73 2.81
N VAL A 101 0.97 4.25 2.82
CA VAL A 101 -0.07 3.87 1.85
C VAL A 101 0.26 4.37 0.44
N LEU A 102 0.83 5.56 0.29
CA LEU A 102 1.32 6.04 -1.01
C LEU A 102 2.46 5.18 -1.55
N ALA A 103 3.36 4.70 -0.68
CA ALA A 103 4.41 3.77 -1.08
C ALA A 103 3.83 2.45 -1.61
N LEU A 104 2.81 1.90 -0.94
CA LEU A 104 2.08 0.72 -1.40
C LEU A 104 1.37 1.01 -2.74
N ALA A 105 0.63 2.12 -2.85
CA ALA A 105 -0.11 2.48 -4.06
C ALA A 105 0.76 2.61 -5.30
N LEU A 106 1.89 3.33 -5.19
CA LEU A 106 2.84 3.50 -6.28
C LEU A 106 3.40 2.15 -6.74
N ARG A 107 3.66 1.26 -5.79
CA ARG A 107 4.16 -0.06 -6.09
C ARG A 107 3.12 -0.92 -6.80
N PHE A 108 1.87 -0.95 -6.31
CA PHE A 108 0.78 -1.69 -6.96
C PHE A 108 0.49 -1.22 -8.39
N LYS A 109 0.68 0.07 -8.66
CA LYS A 109 0.53 0.63 -10.02
C LYS A 109 1.76 0.48 -10.90
N THR A 110 2.87 -0.01 -10.37
CA THR A 110 4.06 -0.23 -11.17
C THR A 110 3.81 -1.41 -12.11
N ALA A 111 3.96 -1.19 -13.41
CA ALA A 111 3.76 -2.23 -14.41
C ALA A 111 4.80 -3.36 -14.21
N PRO A 112 4.43 -4.64 -14.44
CA PRO A 112 5.38 -5.74 -14.40
C PRO A 112 6.59 -5.49 -15.29
N GLY A 113 7.79 -5.59 -14.73
CA GLY A 113 9.07 -5.32 -15.40
C GLY A 113 9.60 -3.88 -15.21
N ALA A 114 8.77 -2.94 -14.74
CA ALA A 114 9.19 -1.56 -14.46
C ALA A 114 9.60 -1.32 -12.99
N GLU A 115 9.53 -2.35 -12.14
CA GLU A 115 9.72 -2.23 -10.68
C GLU A 115 11.09 -1.67 -10.34
N ARG A 116 12.13 -2.10 -11.05
CA ARG A 116 13.50 -1.64 -10.79
C ARG A 116 13.70 -0.17 -11.17
N GLU A 117 13.14 0.25 -12.30
CA GLU A 117 13.28 1.63 -12.80
C GLU A 117 12.48 2.61 -11.95
N LEU A 118 11.32 2.18 -11.45
CA LEU A 118 10.43 3.01 -10.64
C LEU A 118 10.62 2.79 -9.14
N ALA A 119 11.53 1.90 -8.69
CA ALA A 119 11.73 1.59 -7.27
C ALA A 119 12.06 2.80 -6.39
N ALA A 120 12.67 3.85 -6.97
CA ALA A 120 13.05 5.06 -6.26
C ALA A 120 11.83 5.80 -5.67
N TYR A 121 10.71 5.83 -6.40
CA TYR A 121 9.50 6.55 -6.00
C TYR A 121 8.86 5.94 -4.73
N PRO A 122 8.37 4.69 -4.72
CA PRO A 122 7.75 4.13 -3.53
C PRO A 122 8.75 3.99 -2.37
N ARG A 123 10.05 3.81 -2.65
CA ARG A 123 11.09 3.79 -1.61
C ARG A 123 11.24 5.14 -0.91
N ALA A 124 11.08 6.25 -1.62
CA ALA A 124 11.11 7.59 -1.02
C ALA A 124 9.95 7.78 -0.02
N TYR A 125 8.74 7.40 -0.40
CA TYR A 125 7.57 7.47 0.49
C TYR A 125 7.70 6.53 1.69
N TYR A 126 8.20 5.31 1.48
CA TYR A 126 8.51 4.40 2.58
C TYR A 126 9.51 4.99 3.58
N ARG A 127 10.54 5.69 3.09
CA ARG A 127 11.50 6.38 3.96
C ARG A 127 10.86 7.52 4.73
N ASN A 128 10.05 8.36 4.07
CA ASN A 128 9.30 9.41 4.75
C ASN A 128 8.41 8.82 5.86
N ALA A 129 7.71 7.72 5.58
CA ALA A 129 6.87 7.03 6.54
C ALA A 129 7.68 6.52 7.75
N ALA A 130 8.83 5.87 7.51
CA ALA A 130 9.71 5.39 8.56
C ALA A 130 10.32 6.54 9.38
N THR A 131 10.60 7.69 8.76
CA THR A 131 11.12 8.89 9.44
C THR A 131 10.04 9.57 10.30
N ALA A 132 8.78 9.62 9.84
CA ALA A 132 7.66 10.21 10.57
C ALA A 132 7.07 9.28 11.66
N LEU A 133 7.34 7.97 11.58
CA LEU A 133 6.77 6.98 12.48
C LEU A 133 7.08 7.25 13.97
N PRO A 134 8.32 7.56 14.40
CA PRO A 134 8.61 7.81 15.81
C PRO A 134 7.79 8.97 16.38
N GLU A 135 7.60 10.03 15.61
CA GLU A 135 6.78 11.18 16.03
C GLU A 135 5.31 10.78 16.21
N LEU A 136 4.74 10.02 15.27
CA LEU A 136 3.38 9.47 15.39
C LEU A 136 3.24 8.59 16.65
N LEU A 137 4.23 7.73 16.92
CA LEU A 137 4.22 6.85 18.09
C LEU A 137 4.36 7.61 19.42
N LEU A 138 5.01 8.77 19.43
CA LEU A 138 5.15 9.61 20.62
C LEU A 138 3.92 10.48 20.87
N GLN A 139 3.32 11.02 19.80
CA GLN A 139 2.12 11.86 19.88
C GLN A 139 0.88 11.03 20.20
N ASP A 140 0.78 9.84 19.60
CA ASP A 140 -0.41 9.00 19.70
C ASP A 140 -0.05 7.51 19.83
N PRO A 141 0.53 7.09 20.98
CA PRO A 141 1.07 5.75 21.19
C PRO A 141 0.00 4.64 21.22
N ARG A 142 -1.28 4.98 21.24
CA ARG A 142 -2.41 4.07 21.43
C ARG A 142 -3.59 4.49 20.54
N SER A 143 -3.31 4.70 19.26
CA SER A 143 -4.37 4.91 18.28
C SER A 143 -4.45 3.78 17.28
N VAL A 144 -5.61 3.64 16.68
CA VAL A 144 -5.78 2.79 15.51
C VAL A 144 -4.87 3.26 14.36
N ARG A 145 -4.63 4.58 14.27
CA ARG A 145 -3.75 5.19 13.26
C ARG A 145 -2.29 4.75 13.41
N SER A 146 -1.75 4.69 14.63
CA SER A 146 -0.38 4.22 14.87
C SER A 146 -0.21 2.75 14.48
N VAL A 147 -1.19 1.90 14.84
CA VAL A 147 -1.24 0.49 14.43
C VAL A 147 -1.27 0.37 12.90
N GLN A 148 -2.15 1.10 12.23
CA GLN A 148 -2.25 1.09 10.76
C GLN A 148 -0.94 1.55 10.12
N ALA A 149 -0.27 2.57 10.65
CA ALA A 149 1.01 3.03 10.12
C ALA A 149 2.08 1.93 10.24
N LEU A 150 2.20 1.28 11.40
CA LEU A 150 3.13 0.17 11.62
C LEU A 150 2.90 -0.96 10.62
N LEU A 151 1.65 -1.39 10.45
CA LEU A 151 1.27 -2.47 9.54
C LEU A 151 1.50 -2.08 8.07
N ALA A 152 1.15 -0.86 7.64
CA ALA A 152 1.39 -0.40 6.28
C ALA A 152 2.90 -0.36 5.93
N ILE A 153 3.73 0.10 6.87
CA ILE A 153 5.19 0.10 6.72
C ILE A 153 5.73 -1.35 6.69
N ALA A 154 5.19 -2.24 7.51
CA ALA A 154 5.55 -3.66 7.54
C ALA A 154 5.22 -4.37 6.21
N LEU A 155 4.02 -4.15 5.66
CA LEU A 155 3.59 -4.68 4.37
C LEU A 155 4.54 -4.24 3.26
N TYR A 156 4.86 -2.95 3.19
CA TYR A 156 5.82 -2.46 2.21
C TYR A 156 7.21 -3.11 2.39
N ALA A 157 7.69 -3.20 3.65
CA ALA A 157 8.99 -3.77 3.95
C ALA A 157 9.08 -5.26 3.61
N ARG A 158 8.00 -6.02 3.81
CA ARG A 158 7.87 -7.45 3.48
C ARG A 158 8.15 -7.70 2.02
N ASP A 159 7.55 -6.87 1.18
CA ASP A 159 7.52 -7.15 -0.23
C ASP A 159 8.77 -6.62 -0.96
N VAL A 160 9.61 -5.79 -0.31
CA VAL A 160 10.87 -5.29 -0.89
C VAL A 160 11.98 -6.31 -0.66
N SER A 161 12.55 -6.84 -1.74
CA SER A 161 13.66 -7.80 -1.72
C SER A 161 14.88 -7.21 -1.01
N GLY A 162 15.41 -7.93 -0.01
CA GLY A 162 16.60 -7.54 0.76
C GLY A 162 16.40 -7.76 2.26
N SER A 163 17.49 -7.72 3.02
CA SER A 163 17.56 -7.96 4.48
C SER A 163 16.73 -6.94 5.30
N ARG A 164 15.41 -7.03 5.20
CA ARG A 164 14.42 -6.24 5.96
C ARG A 164 13.55 -7.11 6.86
N ALA A 165 13.93 -8.38 7.03
CA ALA A 165 13.28 -9.30 7.95
C ALA A 165 13.13 -8.68 9.34
N ALA A 166 14.19 -8.08 9.87
CA ALA A 166 14.17 -7.39 11.15
C ALA A 166 13.13 -6.25 11.20
N ALA A 167 13.02 -5.44 10.14
CA ALA A 167 12.03 -4.37 10.09
C ALA A 167 10.59 -4.94 10.09
N VAL A 168 10.32 -5.96 9.28
CA VAL A 168 8.99 -6.61 9.24
C VAL A 168 8.64 -7.18 10.60
N ILE A 169 9.56 -7.91 11.24
CA ILE A 169 9.38 -8.51 12.56
C ILE A 169 9.08 -7.43 13.61
N MET A 170 9.92 -6.40 13.71
CA MET A 170 9.76 -5.34 14.71
C MET A 170 8.46 -4.54 14.51
N LEU A 171 8.12 -4.18 13.28
CA LEU A 171 6.92 -3.41 12.98
C LEU A 171 5.65 -4.24 13.24
N THR A 172 5.65 -5.52 12.87
CA THR A 172 4.53 -6.43 13.13
C THR A 172 4.35 -6.64 14.62
N ALA A 173 5.42 -6.97 15.36
CA ALA A 173 5.36 -7.15 16.81
C ALA A 173 4.92 -5.87 17.54
N GLY A 174 5.40 -4.70 17.10
CA GLY A 174 4.98 -3.41 17.64
C GLY A 174 3.49 -3.14 17.41
N ALA A 175 2.97 -3.48 16.23
CA ALA A 175 1.54 -3.35 15.93
C ALA A 175 0.70 -4.29 16.81
N SER A 176 1.10 -5.56 16.92
CA SER A 176 0.41 -6.55 17.76
C SER A 176 0.35 -6.12 19.22
N LEU A 177 1.47 -5.64 19.78
CA LEU A 177 1.50 -5.14 21.15
C LEU A 177 0.55 -3.96 21.35
N GLN A 178 0.51 -3.01 20.42
CA GLN A 178 -0.42 -1.87 20.50
C GLN A 178 -1.89 -2.30 20.40
N ILE A 179 -2.20 -3.28 19.54
CA ILE A 179 -3.55 -3.83 19.44
C ILE A 179 -3.95 -4.49 20.76
N GLU A 180 -3.07 -5.27 21.37
CA GLU A 180 -3.34 -5.88 22.68
C GLU A 180 -3.61 -4.81 23.74
N MET A 181 -2.79 -3.76 23.79
CA MET A 181 -2.98 -2.64 24.72
C MET A 181 -4.32 -1.91 24.50
N LEU A 182 -4.72 -1.70 23.24
CA LEU A 182 -6.01 -1.12 22.88
C LEU A 182 -7.18 -2.01 23.34
N GLN A 183 -7.11 -3.31 23.06
CA GLN A 183 -8.12 -4.29 23.47
C GLN A 183 -8.22 -4.43 24.99
N GLN A 184 -7.10 -4.39 25.71
CA GLN A 184 -7.08 -4.37 27.16
C GLN A 184 -7.74 -3.10 27.71
N GLY A 185 -7.48 -1.93 27.11
CA GLY A 185 -8.14 -0.67 27.45
C GLY A 185 -9.67 -0.75 27.33
N LEU A 186 -10.16 -1.32 26.22
CA LEU A 186 -11.58 -1.56 25.98
C LEU A 186 -12.20 -2.49 27.03
N ARG A 187 -11.54 -3.62 27.33
CA ARG A 187 -12.04 -4.62 28.31
C ARG A 187 -12.12 -4.10 29.74
N HIS A 188 -11.20 -3.21 30.12
CA HIS A 188 -11.13 -2.67 31.49
C HIS A 188 -11.92 -1.35 31.64
N GLY A 189 -12.65 -0.91 30.61
CA GLY A 189 -13.46 0.31 30.65
C GLY A 189 -12.65 1.59 30.91
N SER A 190 -11.34 1.57 30.58
CA SER A 190 -10.42 2.66 30.91
C SER A 190 -10.21 3.59 29.71
N LEU A 191 -10.71 4.83 29.84
CA LEU A 191 -10.37 6.09 29.14
C LEU A 191 -10.35 6.16 27.60
N LEU A 192 -10.33 5.06 26.86
CA LEU A 192 -10.40 5.04 25.39
C LEU A 192 -11.75 4.46 24.95
N LEU A 193 -12.76 5.31 24.93
CA LEU A 193 -13.98 5.04 24.18
C LEU A 193 -13.64 5.20 22.70
N LEU A 194 -13.26 4.09 22.06
CA LEU A 194 -13.25 4.03 20.60
C LEU A 194 -14.69 4.16 20.13
N ASP A 195 -14.90 4.95 19.09
CA ASP A 195 -16.19 4.93 18.41
C ASP A 195 -16.34 3.62 17.60
N ALA A 196 -17.56 3.36 17.12
CA ALA A 196 -17.84 2.14 16.36
C ALA A 196 -17.03 2.05 15.05
N ALA A 197 -16.59 3.19 14.49
CA ALA A 197 -15.79 3.21 13.27
C ALA A 197 -14.32 2.84 13.58
N GLU A 198 -13.76 3.35 14.66
CA GLU A 198 -12.42 3.01 15.15
C GLU A 198 -12.34 1.56 15.60
N GLU A 199 -13.37 1.03 16.26
CA GLU A 199 -13.45 -0.39 16.61
C GLU A 199 -13.44 -1.28 15.36
N ALA A 200 -14.23 -0.92 14.34
CA ALA A 200 -14.25 -1.64 13.06
C ALA A 200 -12.88 -1.58 12.34
N GLN A 201 -12.19 -0.43 12.40
CA GLN A 201 -10.85 -0.28 11.87
C GLN A 201 -9.82 -1.10 12.64
N LEU A 202 -9.94 -1.17 13.97
CA LEU A 202 -9.06 -1.97 14.81
C LEU A 202 -9.24 -3.46 14.50
N GLY A 203 -10.47 -3.94 14.33
CA GLY A 203 -10.74 -5.33 13.92
C GLY A 203 -10.10 -5.68 12.57
N ARG A 204 -10.17 -4.76 11.60
CA ARG A 204 -9.47 -4.89 10.32
C ARG A 204 -7.95 -4.93 10.46
N ALA A 205 -7.38 -4.01 11.24
CA ALA A 205 -5.96 -3.96 11.51
C ALA A 205 -5.47 -5.23 12.23
N TYR A 206 -6.26 -5.76 13.16
CA TYR A 206 -5.99 -7.04 13.82
C TYR A 206 -5.92 -8.20 12.84
N GLY A 207 -6.87 -8.32 11.91
CA GLY A 207 -6.81 -9.35 10.86
C GLY A 207 -5.53 -9.26 10.01
N VAL A 208 -5.11 -8.05 9.63
CA VAL A 208 -3.84 -7.83 8.90
C VAL A 208 -2.63 -8.19 9.75
N ALA A 209 -2.62 -7.83 11.05
CA ALA A 209 -1.56 -8.18 11.98
C ALA A 209 -1.40 -9.71 12.11
N CYS A 210 -2.50 -10.45 12.31
CA CYS A 210 -2.48 -11.92 12.37
C CYS A 210 -1.92 -12.54 11.08
N ALA A 211 -2.29 -12.02 9.91
CA ALA A 211 -1.75 -12.50 8.64
C ALA A 211 -0.24 -12.25 8.51
N LEU A 212 0.24 -11.09 8.96
CA LEU A 212 1.67 -10.77 9.00
C LEU A 212 2.45 -11.60 10.02
N GLU A 213 1.89 -11.85 11.21
CA GLU A 213 2.51 -12.74 12.19
C GLU A 213 2.61 -14.16 11.69
N THR A 214 1.56 -14.67 11.03
CA THR A 214 1.58 -15.98 10.39
C THR A 214 2.68 -16.06 9.33
N PHE A 215 2.80 -15.02 8.50
CA PHE A 215 3.89 -14.92 7.52
C PHE A 215 5.27 -14.91 8.20
N VAL A 216 5.45 -14.10 9.24
CA VAL A 216 6.70 -14.00 10.00
C VAL A 216 7.06 -15.35 10.65
N ALA A 217 6.08 -16.03 11.25
CA ALA A 217 6.24 -17.34 11.85
C ALA A 217 6.69 -18.39 10.82
N GLN A 218 6.00 -18.45 9.68
CA GLN A 218 6.32 -19.39 8.60
C GLN A 218 7.69 -19.10 7.96
N ARG A 219 8.03 -17.82 7.79
CA ARG A 219 9.24 -17.42 7.07
C ARG A 219 10.49 -17.43 7.94
N TYR A 220 10.35 -17.13 9.24
CA TYR A 220 11.47 -16.90 10.16
C TYR A 220 11.44 -17.79 11.42
N GLY A 221 10.44 -18.64 11.60
CA GLY A 221 10.35 -19.58 12.73
C GLY A 221 10.05 -18.93 14.08
N LEU A 222 9.36 -17.77 14.08
CA LEU A 222 8.97 -17.06 15.30
C LEU A 222 7.55 -17.45 15.76
N CYS A 223 7.28 -17.32 17.05
CA CYS A 223 5.93 -17.52 17.59
C CYS A 223 5.07 -16.26 17.35
N PRO A 224 3.82 -16.40 16.88
CA PRO A 224 2.84 -15.31 16.87
C PRO A 224 2.61 -14.75 18.29
N LEU A 225 2.30 -13.46 18.39
CA LEU A 225 1.94 -12.81 19.66
C LEU A 225 0.42 -12.72 19.83
N LEU A 226 -0.33 -12.61 18.73
CA LEU A 226 -1.77 -12.55 18.75
C LEU A 226 -2.36 -13.96 18.68
N ASP A 227 -3.24 -14.27 19.63
CA ASP A 227 -4.03 -15.50 19.60
C ASP A 227 -4.99 -15.46 18.40
N GLY A 228 -4.77 -16.30 17.38
CA GLY A 228 -5.60 -16.32 16.16
C GLY A 228 -7.07 -16.74 16.35
N SER A 229 -7.59 -16.73 17.57
CA SER A 229 -8.95 -17.12 17.96
C SER A 229 -9.94 -15.95 18.08
N GLY A 230 -9.50 -14.71 17.84
CA GLY A 230 -10.34 -13.51 17.93
C GLY A 230 -10.88 -13.03 16.59
N GLY A 231 -11.82 -13.76 15.98
CA GLY A 231 -12.54 -13.34 14.77
C GLY A 231 -13.92 -13.97 14.69
#